data_AF-A0A7N2MJ42-F1
#
_entry.id   AF-A0A7N2MJ42-F1
#
_cell.length_a   1.000
_cell.length_b   1.000
_cell.length_c   1.000
_cell.angle_alpha   90.00
_cell.angle_beta   90.00
_cell.angle_gamma   90.00
#
_symmetry.space_group_name_H-M   'P 1'
#
loop_
_entity.id
_entity.type
_entity.pdbx_description
1 polymer ?
#
loop_
_entity_poly.entity_id
_entity_poly.type
_entity_poly.pdbx_seq_one_letter_code
_entity_poly.pdbx_strand_id
1 'polypeptide(L)'
;MALKCAVELCIADIINSHGGPITLCQTAAEIVKFPSLDIPYLARIMRSLVRKKILTAHNPSDSGDTLYGLTPASKWLSHDFELSLVPMVLMENHSWQLAPWHYLSQCVKEGGIAFKKAHGCEMWDFASKNPEFNKIFNDAMACTAKIVMGVVLEEYKNGFDCLGSLKNAGGRTGGMIAEIVKAHPYIIGTDDAEKITNRSHSTRALEGAPARQKEKT
;
A
#
# COMPACT_ATOMS: atom_id res chain seq x y z
N MET A 1 -3.07 -12.73 -7.82
CA MET A 1 -2.14 -13.67 -7.13
C MET A 1 -0.69 -13.60 -7.60
N ALA A 2 -0.33 -13.82 -8.87
CA ALA A 2 1.10 -13.74 -9.27
C ALA A 2 1.75 -12.37 -8.96
N LEU A 3 1.00 -11.28 -9.11
CA LEU A 3 1.43 -9.94 -8.73
C LEU A 3 1.64 -9.79 -7.21
N LYS A 4 0.71 -10.30 -6.39
CA LYS A 4 0.85 -10.33 -4.93
C LYS A 4 2.12 -11.08 -4.51
N CYS A 5 2.34 -12.26 -5.09
CA CYS A 5 3.54 -13.05 -4.85
C CYS A 5 4.82 -12.28 -5.23
N ALA A 6 4.82 -11.56 -6.35
CA ALA A 6 5.96 -10.74 -6.75
C ALA A 6 6.27 -9.61 -5.75
N VAL A 7 5.22 -9.00 -5.18
CA VAL A 7 5.32 -7.98 -4.14
C VAL A 7 5.83 -8.58 -2.82
N GLU A 8 5.28 -9.73 -2.39
CA GLU A 8 5.70 -10.43 -1.18
C GLU A 8 7.16 -10.93 -1.25
N LEU A 9 7.63 -11.27 -2.45
CA LEU A 9 9.01 -11.66 -2.73
C LEU A 9 9.92 -10.45 -3.03
N CYS A 10 9.40 -9.22 -2.96
CA CYS A 10 10.13 -7.97 -3.23
C CYS A 10 10.88 -7.97 -4.57
N ILE A 11 10.32 -8.59 -5.62
CA ILE A 11 11.03 -8.78 -6.90
C ILE A 11 11.45 -7.44 -7.52
N ALA A 12 10.58 -6.43 -7.43
CA ALA A 12 10.89 -5.11 -7.98
C ALA A 12 12.07 -4.45 -7.26
N ASP A 13 12.11 -4.56 -5.93
CA ASP A 13 13.17 -4.00 -5.08
C ASP A 13 14.50 -4.71 -5.32
N ILE A 14 14.47 -6.05 -5.46
CA ILE A 14 15.66 -6.86 -5.79
C ILE A 14 16.25 -6.43 -7.13
N ILE A 15 15.45 -6.32 -8.19
CA ILE A 15 16.00 -5.89 -9.48
C ILE A 15 16.52 -4.44 -9.39
N ASN A 16 15.83 -3.57 -8.65
CA ASN A 16 16.23 -2.17 -8.48
C ASN A 16 17.58 -2.04 -7.74
N SER A 17 17.82 -2.84 -6.69
CA SER A 17 19.05 -2.78 -5.88
C SER A 17 20.30 -3.17 -6.67
N HIS A 18 20.14 -3.98 -7.73
CA HIS A 18 21.23 -4.35 -8.64
C HIS A 18 21.53 -3.28 -9.70
N GLY A 19 20.71 -2.21 -9.79
CA GLY A 19 20.93 -1.11 -10.73
C GLY A 19 20.69 -1.44 -12.20
N GLY A 20 20.14 -2.62 -12.52
CA GLY A 20 19.91 -3.06 -13.90
C GLY A 20 19.24 -4.43 -13.99
N PRO A 21 18.95 -4.92 -15.21
CA PRO A 21 18.36 -6.24 -15.42
C PRO A 21 19.22 -7.38 -14.87
N ILE A 22 18.59 -8.37 -14.25
CA ILE A 22 19.26 -9.51 -13.60
C ILE A 22 18.69 -10.86 -14.03
N THR A 23 19.47 -11.93 -13.89
CA THR A 23 19.03 -13.28 -14.22
C THR A 23 18.05 -13.84 -13.18
N LEU A 24 17.31 -14.88 -13.55
CA LEU A 24 16.47 -15.62 -12.60
C LEU A 24 17.27 -16.15 -11.40
N CYS A 25 18.50 -16.61 -11.64
CA CYS A 25 19.39 -17.11 -10.60
C CYS A 25 19.82 -16.01 -9.62
N GLN A 26 20.11 -14.81 -10.12
CA GLN A 26 20.42 -13.65 -9.28
C GLN A 26 19.21 -13.23 -8.45
N THR A 27 18.01 -13.17 -9.06
CA THR A 27 16.77 -12.92 -8.30
C THR A 27 16.54 -13.99 -7.24
N ALA A 28 16.73 -15.26 -7.59
CA ALA A 28 16.58 -16.37 -6.66
C ALA A 28 17.55 -16.23 -5.48
N ALA A 29 18.84 -15.91 -5.74
CA ALA A 29 19.90 -15.73 -4.74
C ALA A 29 19.54 -14.70 -3.65
N GLU A 30 18.94 -13.57 -4.04
CA GLU A 30 18.50 -12.53 -3.10
C GLU A 30 17.26 -12.95 -2.28
N ILE A 31 16.44 -13.86 -2.81
CA ILE A 31 15.29 -14.45 -2.12
C ILE A 31 15.73 -15.53 -1.09
N VAL A 32 16.97 -16.08 -1.15
CA VAL A 32 17.47 -17.26 -0.39
C VAL A 32 17.59 -17.06 1.14
N LYS A 33 16.85 -16.13 1.73
CA LYS A 33 16.44 -16.28 3.14
C LYS A 33 15.58 -17.53 3.38
N PHE A 34 15.16 -18.25 2.33
CA PHE A 34 14.40 -19.50 2.37
C PHE A 34 15.16 -20.66 1.68
N PRO A 35 15.60 -21.70 2.41
CA PRO A 35 16.43 -22.80 1.87
C PRO A 35 15.71 -23.73 0.87
N SER A 36 14.40 -23.53 0.64
CA SER A 36 13.55 -24.40 -0.19
C SER A 36 12.90 -23.68 -1.40
N LEU A 37 13.54 -22.64 -1.93
CA LEU A 37 13.01 -21.87 -3.06
C LEU A 37 12.89 -22.72 -4.34
N ASP A 38 11.68 -22.80 -4.89
CA ASP A 38 11.41 -23.49 -6.15
C ASP A 38 11.63 -22.54 -7.35
N ILE A 39 12.80 -22.68 -7.98
CA ILE A 39 13.21 -21.87 -9.14
C ILE A 39 12.23 -22.01 -10.32
N PRO A 40 11.76 -23.22 -10.71
CA PRO A 40 10.72 -23.36 -11.72
C PRO A 40 9.44 -22.55 -11.44
N TYR A 41 8.96 -22.50 -10.20
CA TYR A 41 7.80 -21.67 -9.83
C TYR A 41 8.11 -20.17 -9.94
N LEU A 42 9.27 -19.72 -9.43
CA LEU A 42 9.70 -18.32 -9.62
C LEU A 42 9.74 -17.96 -11.10
N ALA A 43 10.28 -18.85 -11.95
CA ALA A 43 10.31 -18.66 -13.40
C ALA A 43 8.91 -18.47 -13.99
N ARG A 44 7.90 -19.22 -13.52
CA ARG A 44 6.51 -19.07 -13.97
C ARG A 44 5.92 -17.72 -13.56
N ILE A 45 6.21 -17.26 -12.34
CA ILE A 45 5.79 -15.95 -11.85
C ILE A 45 6.43 -14.85 -12.70
N MET A 46 7.75 -14.87 -12.86
CA MET A 46 8.50 -13.91 -13.67
C MET A 46 7.98 -13.86 -15.12
N ARG A 47 7.77 -15.02 -15.76
CA ARG A 47 7.15 -15.08 -17.10
C ARG A 47 5.75 -14.47 -17.15
N SER A 48 4.92 -14.68 -16.12
CA SER A 48 3.59 -14.07 -16.04
C SER A 48 3.67 -12.55 -15.96
N LEU A 49 4.60 -12.01 -15.16
CA LEU A 49 4.82 -10.56 -15.03
C LEU A 49 5.31 -9.94 -16.34
N VAL A 50 6.21 -10.64 -17.05
CA VAL A 50 6.67 -10.22 -18.39
C VAL A 50 5.53 -10.17 -19.39
N ARG A 51 4.66 -11.20 -19.44
CA ARG A 51 3.48 -11.20 -20.31
C ARG A 51 2.51 -10.06 -20.01
N LYS A 52 2.45 -9.60 -18.76
CA LYS A 52 1.66 -8.45 -18.33
C LYS A 52 2.39 -7.11 -18.49
N LYS A 53 3.59 -7.11 -19.07
CA LYS A 53 4.45 -5.93 -19.24
C LYS A 53 4.80 -5.24 -17.91
N ILE A 54 4.75 -5.99 -16.82
CA ILE A 54 5.19 -5.53 -15.50
C ILE A 54 6.69 -5.67 -15.41
N LEU A 55 7.28 -6.70 -15.99
CA LEU A 55 8.73 -6.84 -16.17
C LEU A 55 9.06 -6.91 -17.67
N THR A 56 10.33 -6.72 -17.98
CA THR A 56 10.90 -7.05 -19.29
C THR A 56 11.72 -8.32 -19.20
N ALA A 57 11.88 -9.01 -20.31
CA ALA A 57 12.82 -10.11 -20.46
C ALA A 57 13.63 -9.89 -21.73
N HIS A 58 14.95 -10.00 -21.63
CA HIS A 58 15.87 -9.87 -22.76
C HIS A 58 16.93 -10.98 -22.70
N ASN A 59 17.21 -11.58 -23.84
CA ASN A 59 18.30 -12.53 -23.99
C ASN A 59 19.49 -11.78 -24.61
N PRO A 60 20.59 -11.58 -23.87
CA PRO A 60 21.75 -10.84 -24.38
C PRO A 60 22.51 -11.57 -25.50
N SER A 61 22.29 -12.88 -25.68
CA SER A 61 22.80 -13.69 -26.79
C SER A 61 21.97 -14.99 -26.94
N ASP A 62 22.17 -15.75 -28.02
CA ASP A 62 21.51 -17.06 -28.25
C ASP A 62 21.86 -18.13 -27.18
N SER A 63 22.90 -17.89 -26.37
CA SER A 63 23.38 -18.79 -25.31
C SER A 63 23.32 -18.19 -23.90
N GLY A 64 22.90 -16.94 -23.76
CA GLY A 64 22.88 -16.22 -22.48
C GLY A 64 21.59 -16.47 -21.70
N ASP A 65 21.70 -16.42 -20.38
CA ASP A 65 20.53 -16.46 -19.50
C ASP A 65 19.61 -15.26 -19.73
N THR A 66 18.29 -15.49 -19.64
CA THR A 66 17.30 -14.42 -19.71
C THR A 66 17.49 -13.44 -18.56
N LEU A 67 17.67 -12.16 -18.93
CA LEU A 67 17.73 -11.03 -18.01
C LEU A 67 16.34 -10.41 -17.85
N TYR A 68 15.94 -10.17 -16.61
CA TYR A 68 14.68 -9.55 -16.24
C TYR A 68 14.92 -8.11 -15.78
N GLY A 69 14.26 -7.17 -16.43
CA GLY A 69 14.37 -5.74 -16.12
C GLY A 69 13.06 -5.12 -15.66
N LEU A 70 13.16 -3.99 -14.96
CA LEU A 70 12.00 -3.19 -14.55
C LEU A 70 11.41 -2.41 -15.73
N THR A 71 10.10 -2.16 -15.64
CA THR A 71 9.33 -1.26 -16.50
C THR A 71 8.87 -0.06 -15.67
N PRO A 72 8.31 1.00 -16.30
CA PRO A 72 7.61 2.04 -15.55
C PRO A 72 6.51 1.50 -14.62
N ALA A 73 5.84 0.41 -15.02
CA ALA A 73 4.81 -0.23 -14.20
C ALA A 73 5.39 -0.92 -12.94
N SER A 74 6.61 -1.47 -13.01
CA SER A 74 7.23 -2.11 -11.84
C SER A 74 7.57 -1.13 -10.72
N LYS A 75 7.81 0.15 -11.05
CA LYS A 75 8.18 1.17 -10.06
C LYS A 75 7.12 1.35 -8.99
N TRP A 76 5.85 1.23 -9.38
CA TRP A 76 4.70 1.25 -8.46
C TRP A 76 4.67 0.05 -7.50
N LEU A 77 5.49 -0.98 -7.73
CA LEU A 77 5.55 -2.19 -6.92
C LEU A 77 6.81 -2.25 -6.05
N SER A 78 7.63 -1.20 -6.06
CA SER A 78 8.79 -1.08 -5.19
C SER A 78 8.39 -0.47 -3.85
N HIS A 79 8.90 -1.01 -2.75
CA HIS A 79 8.65 -0.52 -1.39
C HIS A 79 9.36 0.81 -1.13
N ASP A 80 10.50 1.05 -1.77
CA ASP A 80 11.29 2.27 -1.61
C ASP A 80 10.75 3.44 -2.45
N PHE A 81 9.77 3.18 -3.32
CA PHE A 81 9.18 4.22 -4.15
C PHE A 81 8.16 5.04 -3.36
N GLU A 82 8.33 6.37 -3.38
CA GLU A 82 7.48 7.30 -2.63
C GLU A 82 5.98 7.14 -2.95
N LEU A 83 5.67 6.78 -4.20
CA LEU A 83 4.32 6.59 -4.73
C LEU A 83 3.99 5.09 -4.91
N SER A 84 4.51 4.24 -4.03
CA SER A 84 4.28 2.79 -4.05
C SER A 84 2.80 2.41 -3.93
N LEU A 85 2.34 1.47 -4.77
CA LEU A 85 1.03 0.82 -4.69
C LEU A 85 1.11 -0.54 -3.97
N VAL A 86 2.24 -0.90 -3.37
CA VAL A 86 2.39 -2.17 -2.64
C VAL A 86 1.29 -2.39 -1.60
N PRO A 87 0.96 -1.44 -0.70
CA PRO A 87 -0.09 -1.65 0.30
C PRO A 87 -1.45 -1.92 -0.34
N MET A 88 -1.77 -1.24 -1.44
CA MET A 88 -3.01 -1.45 -2.19
C MET A 88 -3.07 -2.85 -2.82
N VAL A 89 -1.98 -3.30 -3.45
CA VAL A 89 -1.90 -4.66 -4.03
C VAL A 89 -2.07 -5.74 -2.94
N LEU A 90 -1.42 -5.56 -1.79
CA LEU A 90 -1.53 -6.49 -0.67
C LEU A 90 -2.94 -6.53 -0.09
N MET A 91 -3.59 -5.37 0.11
CA MET A 91 -4.97 -5.28 0.58
C MET A 91 -5.94 -5.97 -0.38
N GLU A 92 -5.96 -5.59 -1.67
CA GLU A 92 -6.91 -6.12 -2.67
C GLU A 92 -6.77 -7.63 -2.89
N ASN A 93 -5.59 -8.20 -2.62
CA ASN A 93 -5.33 -9.63 -2.73
C ASN A 93 -5.27 -10.34 -1.36
N HIS A 94 -5.66 -9.67 -0.27
CA HIS A 94 -5.76 -10.29 1.05
C HIS A 94 -6.98 -11.23 1.11
N SER A 95 -6.89 -12.32 1.87
CA SER A 95 -7.99 -13.30 1.99
C SER A 95 -9.31 -12.65 2.42
N TRP A 96 -9.26 -11.68 3.34
CA TRP A 96 -10.42 -10.91 3.77
C TRP A 96 -11.09 -10.09 2.66
N GLN A 97 -10.31 -9.54 1.72
CA GLN A 97 -10.85 -8.81 0.56
C GLN A 97 -11.23 -9.76 -0.58
N LEU A 98 -10.62 -10.94 -0.63
CA LEU A 98 -10.94 -11.93 -1.65
C LEU A 98 -12.23 -12.72 -1.34
N ALA A 99 -12.49 -13.00 -0.06
CA ALA A 99 -13.64 -13.79 0.38
C ALA A 99 -15.01 -13.26 -0.14
N PRO A 100 -15.31 -11.95 -0.12
CA PRO A 100 -16.55 -11.39 -0.65
C PRO A 100 -16.82 -11.72 -2.12
N TRP A 101 -15.79 -11.86 -2.96
CA TRP A 101 -15.98 -12.17 -4.39
C TRP A 101 -16.66 -13.53 -4.61
N HIS A 102 -16.51 -14.47 -3.69
CA HIS A 102 -17.18 -15.77 -3.75
C HIS A 102 -18.69 -15.69 -3.48
N TYR A 103 -19.18 -14.58 -2.91
CA TYR A 103 -20.58 -14.36 -2.58
C TYR A 103 -21.33 -13.49 -3.60
N LEU A 104 -20.67 -13.01 -4.66
CA LEU A 104 -21.31 -12.17 -5.68
C LEU A 104 -22.51 -12.83 -6.33
N SER A 105 -22.41 -14.11 -6.69
CA SER A 105 -23.53 -14.83 -7.31
C SER A 105 -24.74 -14.94 -6.37
N GLN A 106 -24.49 -15.04 -5.06
CA GLN A 106 -25.54 -15.04 -4.05
C GLN A 106 -26.15 -13.65 -3.87
N CYS A 107 -25.34 -12.59 -3.89
CA CYS A 107 -25.84 -11.21 -3.87
C CYS A 107 -26.75 -10.90 -5.05
N VAL A 108 -26.46 -11.43 -6.25
CA VAL A 108 -27.34 -11.27 -7.42
C VAL A 108 -28.69 -11.95 -7.19
N LYS A 109 -28.70 -13.13 -6.58
CA LYS A 109 -29.92 -13.93 -6.35
C LYS A 109 -30.78 -13.40 -5.21
N GLU A 110 -30.16 -12.97 -4.13
CA GLU A 110 -30.82 -12.73 -2.84
C GLU A 110 -30.71 -11.28 -2.36
N GLY A 111 -29.93 -10.44 -3.06
CA GLY A 111 -29.53 -9.13 -2.57
C GLY A 111 -28.54 -9.19 -1.40
N GLY A 112 -28.26 -8.02 -0.82
CA GLY A 112 -27.34 -7.85 0.31
C GLY A 112 -25.89 -7.57 -0.11
N ILE A 113 -25.04 -7.36 0.88
CA ILE A 113 -23.64 -6.93 0.71
C ILE A 113 -22.72 -8.14 0.81
N ALA A 114 -21.88 -8.35 -0.21
CA ALA A 114 -21.01 -9.52 -0.32
C ALA A 114 -20.04 -9.65 0.87
N PHE A 115 -19.50 -8.53 1.36
CA PHE A 115 -18.62 -8.52 2.52
C PHE A 115 -19.33 -9.05 3.77
N LYS A 116 -20.57 -8.63 4.00
CA LYS A 116 -21.37 -9.11 5.13
C LYS A 116 -21.75 -10.57 5.01
N LYS A 117 -22.04 -11.07 3.80
CA LYS A 117 -22.28 -12.50 3.60
C LYS A 117 -21.01 -13.33 3.88
N ALA A 118 -19.82 -12.81 3.52
CA ALA A 118 -18.56 -13.49 3.75
C ALA A 118 -18.10 -13.50 5.22
N HIS A 119 -18.32 -12.40 5.94
CA HIS A 119 -17.72 -12.16 7.26
C HIS A 119 -18.73 -12.03 8.41
N GLY A 120 -20.03 -12.04 8.11
CA GLY A 120 -21.12 -11.96 9.09
C GLY A 120 -21.40 -10.55 9.63
N CYS A 121 -20.61 -9.53 9.27
CA CYS A 121 -20.80 -8.14 9.68
C CYS A 121 -20.40 -7.15 8.56
N GLU A 122 -20.78 -5.89 8.72
CA GLU A 122 -20.39 -4.83 7.79
C GLU A 122 -18.87 -4.57 7.88
N MET A 123 -18.28 -4.07 6.79
CA MET A 123 -16.83 -3.89 6.67
C MET A 123 -16.24 -2.96 7.75
N TRP A 124 -16.96 -1.89 8.12
CA TRP A 124 -16.50 -0.97 9.15
C TRP A 124 -16.59 -1.55 10.56
N ASP A 125 -17.59 -2.39 10.83
CA ASP A 125 -17.69 -3.15 12.08
C ASP A 125 -16.58 -4.22 12.16
N PHE A 126 -16.25 -4.82 11.02
CA PHE A 126 -15.13 -5.74 10.93
C PHE A 126 -13.81 -5.01 11.19
N ALA A 127 -13.58 -3.85 10.56
CA ALA A 127 -12.37 -3.06 10.77
C ALA A 127 -12.22 -2.56 12.21
N SER A 128 -13.31 -2.12 12.86
CA SER A 128 -13.24 -1.65 14.25
C SER A 128 -12.86 -2.76 15.25
N LYS A 129 -13.21 -4.01 14.93
CA LYS A 129 -12.91 -5.19 15.77
C LYS A 129 -11.61 -5.91 15.40
N ASN A 130 -11.07 -5.66 14.21
CA ASN A 130 -9.90 -6.35 13.68
C ASN A 130 -8.78 -5.33 13.35
N PRO A 131 -7.86 -5.04 14.30
CA PRO A 131 -6.79 -4.07 14.12
C PRO A 131 -5.88 -4.35 12.92
N GLU A 132 -5.65 -5.62 12.58
CA GLU A 132 -4.84 -6.03 11.43
C GLU A 132 -5.51 -5.65 10.11
N PHE A 133 -6.80 -5.99 9.93
CA PHE A 133 -7.57 -5.56 8.76
C PHE A 133 -7.62 -4.05 8.67
N ASN A 134 -7.84 -3.38 9.81
CA ASN A 134 -7.88 -1.95 9.91
C ASN A 134 -6.58 -1.28 9.43
N LYS A 135 -5.44 -1.86 9.81
CA LYS A 135 -4.11 -1.41 9.39
C LYS A 135 -3.90 -1.62 7.89
N ILE A 136 -4.15 -2.82 7.38
CA ILE A 136 -4.01 -3.14 5.94
C ILE A 136 -4.86 -2.18 5.09
N PHE A 137 -6.11 -1.95 5.50
CA PHE A 137 -7.01 -1.03 4.81
C PHE A 137 -6.49 0.40 4.85
N ASN A 138 -6.05 0.89 6.02
CA ASN A 138 -5.51 2.25 6.16
C ASN A 138 -4.24 2.47 5.35
N ASP A 139 -3.31 1.51 5.35
CA ASP A 139 -2.05 1.62 4.61
C ASP A 139 -2.34 1.72 3.10
N ALA A 140 -3.30 0.94 2.60
CA ALA A 140 -3.77 1.00 1.22
C ALA A 140 -4.42 2.35 0.87
N MET A 141 -5.30 2.86 1.74
CA MET A 141 -5.92 4.17 1.52
C MET A 141 -4.90 5.31 1.57
N ALA A 142 -3.93 5.25 2.48
CA ALA A 142 -2.87 6.25 2.61
C ALA A 142 -1.97 6.31 1.36
N CYS A 143 -1.53 5.15 0.85
CA CYS A 143 -0.68 5.12 -0.35
C CYS A 143 -1.42 5.69 -1.58
N THR A 144 -2.70 5.36 -1.74
CA THR A 144 -3.53 5.87 -2.85
C THR A 144 -3.81 7.36 -2.70
N ALA A 145 -4.12 7.83 -1.48
CA ALA A 145 -4.36 9.25 -1.22
C ALA A 145 -3.14 10.10 -1.58
N LYS A 146 -1.93 9.64 -1.29
CA LYS A 146 -0.69 10.35 -1.63
C LYS A 146 -0.53 10.52 -3.15
N ILE A 147 -0.79 9.47 -3.92
CA ILE A 147 -0.71 9.49 -5.39
C ILE A 147 -1.74 10.46 -5.97
N VAL A 148 -3.00 10.33 -5.54
CA VAL A 148 -4.09 11.18 -6.02
C VAL A 148 -3.83 12.64 -5.65
N MET A 149 -3.37 12.91 -4.44
CA MET A 149 -3.10 14.28 -4.01
C MET A 149 -1.92 14.91 -4.74
N GLY A 150 -0.90 14.14 -5.14
CA GLY A 150 0.15 14.64 -6.02
C GLY A 150 -0.42 15.24 -7.31
N VAL A 151 -1.34 14.52 -7.96
CA VAL A 151 -2.00 15.00 -9.20
C VAL A 151 -2.96 16.15 -8.92
N VAL A 152 -3.78 16.07 -7.87
CA VAL A 152 -4.73 17.13 -7.53
C VAL A 152 -4.01 18.44 -7.23
N LEU A 153 -2.91 18.42 -6.47
CA LEU A 153 -2.14 19.64 -6.17
C LEU A 153 -1.42 20.19 -7.41
N GLU A 154 -1.08 19.34 -8.39
CA GLU A 154 -0.49 19.76 -9.65
C GLU A 154 -1.53 20.36 -10.61
N GLU A 155 -2.72 19.77 -10.73
CA GLU A 155 -3.71 20.15 -11.74
C GLU A 155 -4.78 21.12 -11.21
N TYR A 156 -5.04 21.12 -9.90
CA TYR A 156 -6.05 21.96 -9.24
C TYR A 156 -5.43 23.07 -8.38
N LYS A 157 -4.32 23.65 -8.85
CA LYS A 157 -3.46 24.59 -8.09
C LYS A 157 -4.22 25.70 -7.38
N ASN A 158 -5.11 26.39 -8.09
CA ASN A 158 -5.80 27.58 -7.56
C ASN A 158 -7.11 27.25 -6.85
N GLY A 159 -7.50 25.98 -6.81
CA GLY A 159 -8.77 25.57 -6.23
C GLY A 159 -8.84 25.69 -4.72
N PHE A 160 -7.68 25.76 -4.06
CA PHE A 160 -7.55 25.88 -2.62
C PHE A 160 -7.23 27.31 -2.14
N ASP A 161 -6.97 28.26 -3.07
CA ASP A 161 -6.42 29.59 -2.78
C ASP A 161 -7.29 30.48 -1.89
N CYS A 162 -8.60 30.31 -1.95
CA CYS A 162 -9.53 31.13 -1.17
C CYS A 162 -9.99 30.46 0.14
N LEU A 163 -9.41 29.30 0.49
CA LEU A 163 -9.82 28.56 1.68
C LEU A 163 -9.01 28.98 2.91
N GLY A 164 -9.70 29.32 3.99
CA GLY A 164 -9.08 29.50 5.31
C GLY A 164 -9.09 28.21 6.16
N SER A 165 -10.05 27.32 5.91
CA SER A 165 -10.17 26.03 6.60
C SER A 165 -10.76 24.98 5.69
N LEU A 166 -10.36 23.73 5.91
CA LEU A 166 -10.84 22.59 5.14
C LEU A 166 -11.04 21.40 6.07
N LYS A 167 -12.22 20.75 5.95
CA LYS A 167 -12.55 19.53 6.68
C LYS A 167 -12.62 18.35 5.72
N ASN A 168 -11.84 17.31 6.01
CA ASN A 168 -11.86 16.04 5.31
C ASN A 168 -12.72 15.03 6.08
N ALA A 169 -13.99 14.90 5.69
CA ALA A 169 -14.88 13.87 6.23
C ALA A 169 -14.49 12.48 5.68
N GLY A 170 -14.35 11.50 6.55
CA GLY A 170 -13.87 10.15 6.24
C GLY A 170 -12.35 10.02 6.12
N GLY A 171 -11.60 11.09 6.38
CA GLY A 171 -10.14 11.15 6.17
C GLY A 171 -9.32 10.21 7.06
N ARG A 172 -9.80 9.99 8.28
CA ARG A 172 -9.34 9.05 9.33
C ARG A 172 -7.86 9.08 9.72
N THR A 173 -6.94 8.89 8.76
CA THR A 173 -5.48 8.96 8.96
C THR A 173 -4.92 10.34 8.61
N GLY A 174 -5.77 11.27 8.16
CA GLY A 174 -5.36 12.62 7.79
C GLY A 174 -4.46 12.73 6.56
N GLY A 175 -4.14 11.64 5.85
CA GLY A 175 -3.13 11.65 4.78
C GLY A 175 -3.42 12.66 3.68
N MET A 176 -4.68 12.71 3.21
CA MET A 176 -5.10 13.67 2.17
C MET A 176 -4.98 15.13 2.63
N ILE A 177 -5.51 15.45 3.82
CA ILE A 177 -5.53 16.82 4.32
C ILE A 177 -4.11 17.30 4.68
N ALA A 178 -3.22 16.38 5.11
CA ALA A 178 -1.83 16.68 5.36
C ALA A 178 -1.09 17.15 4.10
N GLU A 179 -1.30 16.50 2.95
CA GLU A 179 -0.70 16.94 1.67
C GLU A 179 -1.23 18.32 1.24
N ILE A 180 -2.53 18.59 1.44
CA ILE A 180 -3.11 19.91 1.13
C ILE A 180 -2.51 21.00 2.02
N VAL A 181 -2.46 20.79 3.33
CA VAL A 181 -1.90 21.77 4.28
C VAL A 181 -0.40 21.98 4.05
N LYS A 182 0.33 20.93 3.63
CA LYS A 182 1.74 21.03 3.25
C LYS A 182 1.94 21.93 2.02
N ALA A 183 1.07 21.84 1.02
CA ALA A 183 1.12 22.67 -0.18
C ALA A 183 0.54 24.08 0.03
N HIS A 184 -0.45 24.21 0.91
CA HIS A 184 -1.17 25.46 1.21
C HIS A 184 -1.16 25.75 2.73
N PRO A 185 -0.05 26.24 3.29
CA PRO A 185 0.12 26.35 4.75
C PRO A 185 -0.84 27.31 5.46
N TYR A 186 -1.55 28.16 4.72
CA TYR A 186 -2.57 29.07 5.25
C TYR A 186 -3.90 28.35 5.55
N ILE A 187 -4.11 27.13 5.03
CA ILE A 187 -5.32 26.35 5.27
C ILE A 187 -5.23 25.64 6.62
N ILE A 188 -6.27 25.78 7.44
CA ILE A 188 -6.44 24.98 8.65
C ILE A 188 -7.15 23.67 8.30
N GLY A 189 -6.41 22.57 8.31
CA GLY A 189 -6.93 21.23 8.02
C GLY A 189 -7.56 20.55 9.24
N THR A 190 -8.68 19.86 9.02
CA THR A 190 -9.32 19.00 10.03
C THR A 190 -9.75 17.69 9.39
N ASP A 191 -9.60 16.57 10.10
CA ASP A 191 -10.25 15.31 9.74
C ASP A 191 -11.17 14.84 10.89
N ASP A 192 -11.84 13.70 10.72
CA ASP A 192 -12.79 13.19 11.71
C ASP A 192 -12.14 12.71 13.02
N ALA A 193 -10.82 12.56 13.06
CA ALA A 193 -10.06 12.17 14.24
C ALA A 193 -9.34 13.36 14.91
N GLU A 194 -8.73 14.30 14.15
CA GLU A 194 -7.91 15.38 14.72
C GLU A 194 -7.83 16.68 13.87
N LYS A 195 -7.37 17.77 14.52
CA LYS A 195 -6.94 19.02 13.86
C LYS A 195 -5.50 18.86 13.36
N ILE A 196 -5.27 19.04 12.06
CA ILE A 196 -3.93 18.99 11.45
C ILE A 196 -3.49 20.42 11.16
N THR A 197 -2.47 20.89 11.88
CA THR A 197 -1.83 22.20 11.66
C THR A 197 -0.35 22.00 11.44
N ASN A 198 0.26 22.82 10.58
CA ASN A 198 1.69 22.75 10.28
C ASN A 198 2.49 23.32 11.47
N ARG A 199 2.66 22.54 12.54
CA ARG A 199 3.75 22.74 13.50
C ARG A 199 4.82 21.69 13.23
N SER A 200 5.97 22.20 12.80
CA SER A 200 7.22 21.51 12.53
C SER A 200 7.58 20.47 13.61
N HIS A 201 8.20 19.38 13.16
CA HIS A 201 8.77 18.27 13.93
C HIS A 201 9.25 18.63 15.34
N SER A 202 8.66 17.99 16.36
CA SER A 202 9.36 17.67 17.61
C SER A 202 8.62 16.56 18.37
N THR A 203 9.26 15.39 18.44
CA THR A 203 9.19 14.38 19.51
C THR A 203 7.93 14.29 20.37
N ARG A 204 7.28 13.11 20.35
CA ARG A 204 6.70 12.56 21.58
C ARG A 204 7.15 11.11 21.78
N ALA A 205 8.20 11.01 22.59
CA ALA A 205 8.56 9.79 23.28
C ALA A 205 7.42 9.39 24.23
N LEU A 206 7.07 8.11 24.17
CA LEU A 206 6.60 7.25 25.26
C LEU A 206 6.28 7.95 26.58
N GLU A 207 4.99 8.13 26.89
CA GLU A 207 4.54 8.30 28.27
C GLU A 207 4.65 6.95 28.97
N GLY A 208 5.58 6.88 29.93
CA GLY A 208 5.77 5.74 30.82
C GLY A 208 6.58 6.15 32.04
N ALA A 209 5.91 6.72 33.05
CA ALA A 209 6.40 6.68 34.43
C ALA A 209 5.22 6.86 35.42
N PRO A 210 5.26 6.20 36.59
CA PRO A 210 4.06 5.82 37.34
C PRO A 210 3.60 6.84 38.38
N ALA A 211 2.33 6.72 38.75
CA ALA A 211 1.70 7.47 39.83
C ALA A 211 2.38 7.18 41.19
N ARG A 212 2.87 8.23 41.86
CA ARG A 212 3.21 8.19 43.29
C ARG A 212 1.92 8.07 44.11
N GLN A 213 1.81 6.98 44.86
CA GLN A 213 0.89 6.85 45.98
C GLN A 213 1.13 7.96 47.02
N LYS A 214 0.04 8.62 47.43
CA LYS A 214 -0.03 9.41 48.66
C LYS A 214 -0.46 8.46 49.78
N GLU A 215 0.44 8.12 50.69
CA GLU A 215 0.06 7.59 51.99
C GLU A 215 -0.33 8.75 52.91
N LYS A 216 -1.58 8.73 53.36
CA LYS A 216 -2.02 9.30 54.63
C LYS A 216 -2.34 8.11 55.52
N THR A 217 -1.57 7.91 56.59
CA THR A 217 -1.94 7.89 58.02
C THR A 217 -0.90 7.07 58.77
#